data_AF-A0A958NZP6-F1
#
_entry.id   AF-A0A958NZP6-F1
#
_cell.length_a   1.000
_cell.length_b   1.000
_cell.length_c   1.000
_cell.angle_alpha   90.00
_cell.angle_beta   90.00
_cell.angle_gamma   90.00
#
_symmetry.space_group_name_H-M   'P 1'
#
loop_
_entity.id
_entity.type
_entity.pdbx_description
1 polymer ?
#
loop_
_entity_poly.entity_id
_entity_poly.type
_entity_poly.pdbx_seq_one_letter_code
_entity_poly.pdbx_strand_id
1 'polypeptide(L)'
;MKFLLIFYTLLSLPFSSLASDCDVKLVKQIESKLNLGKKIMILAWSEEGKCEDYDETCGDWASYLNEFAVKQGKMLEVIKVPAKDWAKVISIKYSKIPEHSAIFIKKGKTTYFYSGPILEAQTYTTILNSWAGKPLKDVDDSLKKIDLNFCK
;
A
#
# COMPACT_ATOMS: atom_id res chain seq x y z
N MET A 1 -67.35 12.09 -4.43
CA MET A 1 -66.19 11.46 -5.07
C MET A 1 -64.93 11.88 -4.33
N LYS A 2 -64.28 10.95 -3.63
CA LYS A 2 -62.95 11.12 -3.00
C LYS A 2 -61.92 10.59 -3.98
N PHE A 3 -60.89 11.36 -4.34
CA PHE A 3 -59.67 10.80 -4.90
C PHE A 3 -58.43 11.45 -4.30
N LEU A 4 -57.54 10.54 -3.89
CA LEU A 4 -56.30 10.64 -3.13
C LEU A 4 -55.28 11.65 -3.71
N LEU A 5 -54.71 12.47 -2.84
CA LEU A 5 -53.39 13.09 -3.04
C LEU A 5 -52.31 12.06 -2.68
N ILE A 6 -51.51 11.63 -3.66
CA ILE A 6 -50.33 10.79 -3.43
C ILE A 6 -49.15 11.73 -3.15
N PHE A 7 -48.75 11.82 -1.88
CA PHE A 7 -47.49 12.42 -1.48
C PHE A 7 -46.36 11.43 -1.79
N TYR A 8 -45.50 11.76 -2.75
CA TYR A 8 -44.21 11.08 -2.93
C TYR A 8 -43.25 11.60 -1.84
N THR A 9 -43.04 10.80 -0.80
CA THR A 9 -41.93 10.98 0.13
C THR A 9 -40.63 10.55 -0.56
N LEU A 10 -39.75 11.50 -0.85
CA LEU A 10 -38.35 11.21 -1.15
C LEU A 10 -37.73 10.56 0.09
N LEU A 11 -37.45 9.26 0.03
CA LEU A 11 -36.54 8.60 0.98
C LEU A 11 -35.13 9.14 0.74
N SER A 12 -34.67 10.04 1.61
CA SER A 12 -33.25 10.34 1.73
C SER A 12 -32.56 9.11 2.34
N LEU A 13 -31.88 8.32 1.51
CA LEU A 13 -30.98 7.28 1.98
C LEU A 13 -29.86 7.94 2.82
N PRO A 14 -29.55 7.44 4.02
CA PRO A 14 -28.40 7.91 4.77
C PRO A 14 -27.14 7.53 3.98
N PHE A 15 -26.40 8.54 3.55
CA PHE A 15 -25.06 8.38 3.02
C PHE A 15 -24.17 7.92 4.19
N SER A 16 -24.05 6.60 4.38
CA SER A 16 -23.09 6.04 5.33
C SER A 16 -21.70 6.43 4.83
N SER A 17 -21.12 7.47 5.44
CA SER A 17 -19.72 7.78 5.21
C SER A 17 -18.90 6.55 5.62
N LEU A 18 -18.26 5.90 4.65
CA LEU A 18 -17.12 5.01 4.88
C LEU A 18 -15.97 5.86 5.44
N ALA A 19 -16.11 6.33 6.67
CA ALA A 19 -14.99 6.79 7.46
C ALA A 19 -14.24 5.53 7.86
N SER A 20 -13.21 5.18 7.07
CA SER A 20 -12.26 4.17 7.51
C SER A 20 -11.57 4.71 8.75
N ASP A 21 -11.89 4.17 9.93
CA ASP A 21 -11.19 4.52 11.17
C ASP A 21 -9.69 4.33 10.97
N CYS A 22 -8.93 5.41 11.17
CA CYS A 22 -7.47 5.42 11.03
C CYS A 22 -6.83 4.50 12.09
N ASP A 23 -5.92 3.61 11.68
CA ASP A 23 -5.09 2.83 12.59
C ASP A 23 -3.92 3.68 13.11
N VAL A 24 -4.25 4.57 14.04
CA VAL A 24 -3.32 5.50 14.67
C VAL A 24 -2.14 4.76 15.33
N LYS A 25 -2.35 3.54 15.83
CA LYS A 25 -1.29 2.76 16.48
C LYS A 25 -0.26 2.33 15.45
N LEU A 26 -0.69 1.77 14.32
CA LEU A 26 0.21 1.36 13.25
C LEU A 26 0.95 2.56 12.64
N VAL A 27 0.26 3.68 12.41
CA VAL A 27 0.89 4.91 11.93
C VAL A 27 2.01 5.36 12.87
N LYS A 28 1.75 5.44 14.18
CA LYS A 28 2.79 5.80 15.17
C LYS A 28 3.98 4.83 15.18
N GLN A 29 3.73 3.54 14.97
CA GLN A 29 4.80 2.54 14.85
C GLN A 29 5.66 2.80 13.61
N ILE A 30 5.04 3.06 12.45
CA ILE A 30 5.73 3.40 11.22
C ILE A 30 6.59 4.64 11.40
N GLU A 31 6.03 5.71 11.96
CA GLU A 31 6.74 6.96 12.23
C GLU A 31 7.92 6.77 13.17
N SER A 32 7.73 6.01 14.25
CA SER A 32 8.81 5.68 15.19
C SER A 32 9.97 4.95 14.50
N LYS A 33 9.68 3.95 13.67
CA LYS A 33 10.69 3.18 12.93
C LYS A 33 11.43 4.05 11.90
N LEU A 34 10.70 4.92 11.19
CA LEU A 34 11.31 5.91 10.29
C LEU A 34 12.23 6.89 11.04
N ASN A 35 11.85 7.31 12.24
CA ASN A 35 12.67 8.18 13.08
C ASN A 35 13.95 7.48 13.57
N LEU A 36 13.93 6.16 13.74
CA LEU A 36 15.11 5.33 14.01
C LEU A 36 15.97 5.06 12.75
N GLY A 37 15.64 5.66 11.61
CA GLY A 37 16.40 5.52 10.36
C GLY A 37 16.11 4.22 9.59
N LYS A 38 15.07 3.47 9.97
CA LYS A 38 14.63 2.29 9.20
C LYS A 38 14.02 2.71 7.87
N LYS A 39 14.15 1.84 6.88
CA LYS A 39 13.32 1.82 5.68
C LYS A 39 12.06 1.02 6.00
N ILE A 40 10.92 1.44 5.50
CA ILE A 40 9.64 0.74 5.68
C ILE A 40 9.14 0.28 4.33
N MET A 41 8.69 -0.97 4.25
CA MET A 41 7.91 -1.48 3.14
C MET A 41 6.54 -1.88 3.66
N ILE A 42 5.49 -1.21 3.20
CA ILE A 42 4.10 -1.56 3.53
C ILE A 42 3.57 -2.42 2.39
N LEU A 43 3.12 -3.62 2.70
CA LEU A 43 2.66 -4.63 1.74
C LEU A 43 1.14 -4.81 1.84
N ALA A 44 0.44 -4.62 0.74
CA ALA A 44 -0.98 -4.91 0.63
C ALA A 44 -1.14 -6.41 0.46
N TRP A 45 -1.60 -7.09 1.50
CA TRP A 45 -1.72 -8.55 1.50
C TRP A 45 -3.20 -8.97 1.40
N SER A 46 -3.49 -10.04 0.68
CA SER A 46 -4.84 -10.63 0.65
C SER A 46 -5.01 -11.63 1.79
N GLU A 47 -6.05 -11.46 2.60
CA GLU A 47 -6.42 -12.47 3.61
C GLU A 47 -7.25 -13.61 2.99
N GLU A 48 -7.92 -13.35 1.87
CA GLU A 48 -8.95 -14.22 1.27
C GLU A 48 -8.46 -14.95 0.02
N GLY A 49 -7.51 -14.38 -0.72
CA GLY A 49 -6.85 -14.98 -1.87
C GLY A 49 -5.47 -15.44 -1.48
N LYS A 50 -5.37 -16.72 -1.15
CA LYS A 50 -4.09 -17.36 -0.92
C LYS A 50 -3.22 -17.20 -2.18
N CYS A 51 -1.98 -16.73 -2.04
CA CYS A 51 -0.88 -17.17 -2.93
C CYS A 51 -0.63 -18.71 -2.80
N GLU A 52 -1.65 -19.51 -2.47
CA GLU A 52 -1.63 -20.98 -2.39
C GLU A 52 -2.28 -21.61 -3.61
N ASP A 53 -2.97 -20.84 -4.47
CA ASP A 53 -3.07 -21.25 -5.87
C ASP A 53 -1.66 -21.05 -6.42
N TYR A 54 -0.98 -22.15 -6.75
CA TYR A 54 0.40 -22.28 -7.22
C TYR A 54 0.69 -21.50 -8.52
N ASP A 55 0.40 -20.22 -8.55
CA ASP A 55 0.80 -19.30 -9.59
C ASP A 55 2.28 -19.02 -9.40
N GLU A 56 3.08 -19.39 -10.40
CA GLU A 56 4.53 -19.13 -10.48
C GLU A 56 4.83 -17.67 -10.13
N THR A 57 3.94 -16.76 -10.51
CA THR A 57 3.97 -15.32 -10.19
C THR A 57 4.05 -15.03 -8.69
N CYS A 58 3.23 -15.70 -7.88
CA CYS A 58 3.20 -15.53 -6.42
C CYS A 58 4.48 -16.09 -5.78
N GLY A 59 4.95 -17.23 -6.28
CA GLY A 59 6.19 -17.87 -5.83
C GLY A 59 7.42 -17.00 -6.09
N ASP A 60 7.56 -16.50 -7.30
CA ASP A 60 8.66 -15.63 -7.71
C ASP A 60 8.64 -14.31 -6.94
N TRP A 61 7.46 -13.68 -6.82
CA TRP A 61 7.32 -12.47 -6.02
C TRP A 61 7.73 -12.67 -4.56
N ALA A 62 7.24 -13.74 -3.91
CA ALA A 62 7.58 -14.05 -2.52
C ALA A 62 9.09 -14.33 -2.37
N SER A 63 9.68 -15.03 -3.34
CA SER A 63 11.12 -15.30 -3.39
C SER A 63 11.94 -14.00 -3.46
N TYR A 64 11.63 -13.12 -4.42
CA TYR A 64 12.33 -11.84 -4.58
C TYR A 64 12.14 -10.91 -3.39
N LEU A 65 10.93 -10.86 -2.82
CA LEU A 65 10.65 -10.09 -1.61
C LEU A 65 11.50 -10.59 -0.44
N ASN A 66 11.57 -11.90 -0.24
CA ASN A 66 12.36 -12.49 0.84
C ASN A 66 13.85 -12.21 0.65
N GLU A 67 14.38 -12.40 -0.56
CA GLU A 67 15.77 -12.04 -0.87
C GLU A 67 16.06 -10.57 -0.59
N PHE A 68 15.18 -9.67 -1.01
CA PHE A 68 15.31 -8.25 -0.78
C PHE A 68 15.33 -7.93 0.73
N ALA A 69 14.40 -8.49 1.49
CA ALA A 69 14.32 -8.30 2.94
C ALA A 69 15.58 -8.82 3.65
N VAL A 70 16.06 -10.01 3.29
CA VAL A 70 17.31 -10.59 3.83
C VAL A 70 18.52 -9.69 3.51
N LYS A 71 18.65 -9.22 2.26
CA LYS A 71 19.74 -8.32 1.84
C LYS A 71 19.71 -6.98 2.59
N GLN A 72 18.53 -6.45 2.90
CA GLN A 72 18.41 -5.23 3.72
C GLN A 72 18.63 -5.48 5.22
N GLY A 73 18.43 -6.72 5.67
CA GLY A 73 18.57 -7.13 7.05
C GLY A 73 17.75 -6.24 7.99
N LYS A 74 18.36 -5.87 9.12
CA LYS A 74 17.69 -5.05 10.14
C LYS A 74 17.33 -3.63 9.66
N MET A 75 17.79 -3.17 8.50
CA MET A 75 17.51 -1.80 8.03
C MET A 75 16.14 -1.66 7.37
N LEU A 76 15.47 -2.75 7.01
CA LEU A 76 14.12 -2.75 6.45
C LEU A 76 13.14 -3.35 7.45
N GLU A 77 12.01 -2.68 7.65
CA GLU A 77 10.83 -3.25 8.29
C GLU A 77 9.79 -3.53 7.20
N VAL A 78 9.27 -4.74 7.16
CA VAL A 78 8.17 -5.13 6.27
C VAL A 78 6.89 -5.22 7.09
N ILE A 79 5.93 -4.37 6.77
CA ILE A 79 4.64 -4.28 7.45
C ILE A 79 3.57 -4.80 6.49
N LYS A 80 2.91 -5.88 6.85
CA LYS A 80 1.79 -6.42 6.06
C LYS A 80 0.48 -5.78 6.54
N VAL A 81 -0.30 -5.29 5.61
CA VAL A 81 -1.62 -4.69 5.84
C VAL A 81 -2.60 -5.37 4.91
N PRO A 82 -3.74 -5.89 5.39
CA PRO A 82 -4.78 -6.41 4.51
C PRO A 82 -5.17 -5.36 3.46
N ALA A 83 -5.29 -5.74 2.19
CA ALA A 83 -5.60 -4.79 1.12
C ALA A 83 -6.90 -4.00 1.40
N LYS A 84 -7.88 -4.63 2.05
CA LYS A 84 -9.13 -4.02 2.52
C LYS A 84 -8.94 -2.94 3.61
N ASP A 85 -7.87 -3.04 4.40
CA ASP A 85 -7.56 -2.14 5.50
C ASP A 85 -6.54 -1.05 5.12
N TRP A 86 -6.07 -1.03 3.88
CA TRP A 86 -5.04 -0.09 3.43
C TRP A 86 -5.38 1.38 3.69
N ALA A 87 -6.64 1.76 3.45
CA ALA A 87 -7.14 3.12 3.68
C ALA A 87 -7.07 3.55 5.15
N LYS A 88 -7.05 2.58 6.08
CA LYS A 88 -6.86 2.83 7.51
C LYS A 88 -5.42 3.16 7.89
N VAL A 89 -4.46 3.03 6.98
CA VAL A 89 -3.05 3.33 7.25
C VAL A 89 -2.60 4.51 6.39
N ILE A 90 -3.03 4.54 5.13
CA ILE A 90 -2.51 5.44 4.11
C ILE A 90 -3.65 6.06 3.33
N SER A 91 -3.65 7.38 3.26
CA SER A 91 -4.56 8.15 2.42
C SER A 91 -3.90 8.43 1.07
N ILE A 92 -4.03 7.50 0.13
CA ILE A 92 -3.65 7.70 -1.28
C ILE A 92 -4.90 7.79 -2.16
N LYS A 93 -4.84 8.61 -3.22
CA LYS A 93 -5.93 8.80 -4.19
C LYS A 93 -6.05 7.59 -5.13
N TYR A 94 -6.35 6.42 -4.59
CA TYR A 94 -6.68 5.22 -5.36
C TYR A 94 -8.02 4.67 -4.86
N SER A 95 -8.94 4.42 -5.80
CA SER A 95 -10.26 3.87 -5.51
C SER A 95 -10.20 2.42 -5.03
N LYS A 96 -9.18 1.67 -5.46
CA LYS A 96 -8.88 0.29 -5.03
C LYS A 96 -7.38 0.05 -5.08
N ILE A 97 -6.84 -0.59 -4.06
CA ILE A 97 -5.43 -0.99 -4.01
C ILE A 97 -5.32 -2.42 -4.57
N PRO A 98 -4.49 -2.63 -5.60
CA PRO A 98 -4.22 -3.99 -6.07
C PRO A 98 -3.57 -4.82 -4.97
N GLU A 99 -3.90 -6.10 -4.90
CA GLU A 99 -3.22 -7.03 -4.00
C GLU A 99 -1.73 -7.11 -4.33
N HIS A 100 -0.92 -7.48 -3.34
CA HIS A 100 0.54 -7.59 -3.44
C HIS A 100 1.27 -6.27 -3.72
N SER A 101 0.55 -5.15 -3.79
CA SER A 101 1.14 -3.82 -3.91
C SER A 101 2.07 -3.48 -2.75
N ALA A 102 3.05 -2.62 -3.01
CA ALA A 102 4.04 -2.20 -2.03
C ALA A 102 4.18 -0.69 -1.97
N ILE A 103 4.35 -0.13 -0.77
CA ILE A 103 4.86 1.23 -0.57
C ILE A 103 6.21 1.17 0.10
N PHE A 104 7.18 1.89 -0.48
CA PHE A 104 8.54 2.00 0.02
C PHE A 104 8.79 3.39 0.59
N ILE A 105 9.13 3.44 1.87
CA ILE A 105 9.29 4.69 2.62
C ILE A 105 10.69 4.73 3.24
N LYS A 106 11.35 5.88 3.09
CA LYS A 106 12.57 6.21 3.83
C LYS A 106 12.52 7.69 4.21
N LYS A 107 12.82 8.00 5.47
CA LYS A 107 12.75 9.38 5.99
C LYS A 107 13.60 10.34 5.16
N GLY A 108 13.00 11.46 4.74
CA GLY A 108 13.65 12.49 3.93
C GLY A 108 13.96 12.10 2.49
N LYS A 109 13.34 11.03 1.98
CA LYS A 109 13.49 10.57 0.59
C LYS A 109 12.13 10.38 -0.07
N THR A 110 12.13 10.29 -1.40
CA THR A 110 10.93 10.00 -2.19
C THR A 110 10.30 8.68 -1.77
N THR A 111 8.98 8.70 -1.59
CA THR A 111 8.16 7.52 -1.36
C THR A 111 7.73 6.94 -2.71
N TYR A 112 7.80 5.62 -2.82
CA TYR A 112 7.39 4.91 -4.02
C TYR A 112 6.22 3.97 -3.71
N PHE A 113 5.28 3.91 -4.64
CA PHE A 113 4.21 2.92 -4.69
C PHE A 113 4.42 2.01 -5.89
N TYR A 114 4.28 0.72 -5.70
CA TYR A 114 4.29 -0.27 -6.77
C TYR A 114 2.96 -1.02 -6.76
N SER A 115 2.25 -1.00 -7.89
CA SER A 115 0.90 -1.54 -8.01
C SER A 115 0.92 -3.00 -8.49
N GLY A 116 1.03 -3.95 -7.57
CA GLY A 116 1.01 -5.40 -7.86
C GLY A 116 2.25 -6.15 -7.36
N PRO A 117 2.38 -7.46 -7.70
CA PRO A 117 3.55 -8.25 -7.34
C PRO A 117 4.79 -7.75 -8.09
N ILE A 118 5.90 -7.61 -7.38
CA ILE A 118 7.19 -7.23 -7.95
C ILE A 118 7.93 -8.48 -8.39
N LEU A 119 7.90 -8.76 -9.70
CA LEU A 119 8.54 -9.94 -10.30
C LEU A 119 9.96 -9.67 -10.79
N GLU A 120 10.38 -8.42 -10.78
CA GLU A 120 11.70 -8.05 -11.26
C GLU A 120 12.55 -7.51 -10.10
N ALA A 121 13.63 -8.22 -9.77
CA ALA A 121 14.55 -7.81 -8.70
C ALA A 121 15.14 -6.40 -8.92
N GLN A 122 15.18 -5.94 -10.17
CA GLN A 122 15.64 -4.60 -10.53
C GLN A 122 14.79 -3.49 -9.93
N THR A 123 13.48 -3.70 -9.73
CA THR A 123 12.59 -2.70 -9.11
C THR A 123 13.06 -2.32 -7.70
N TYR A 124 13.43 -3.32 -6.88
CA TYR A 124 14.00 -3.09 -5.55
C TYR A 124 15.32 -2.31 -5.63
N THR A 125 16.16 -2.64 -6.62
CA THR A 125 17.46 -1.99 -6.83
C THR A 125 17.29 -0.53 -7.25
N THR A 126 16.32 -0.24 -8.12
CA THR A 126 15.93 1.10 -8.56
C THR A 126 15.54 1.99 -7.39
N ILE A 127 14.73 1.47 -6.45
CA ILE A 127 14.33 2.20 -5.24
C ILE A 127 15.55 2.52 -4.36
N LEU A 128 16.42 1.54 -4.12
CA LEU A 128 17.64 1.74 -3.34
C LEU A 128 18.59 2.77 -3.97
N ASN A 129 18.78 2.70 -5.29
CA ASN A 129 19.59 3.63 -6.06
C ASN A 129 19.03 5.05 -5.96
N SER A 130 17.71 5.21 -6.08
CA SER A 130 17.05 6.51 -5.88
C SER A 130 17.35 7.09 -4.50
N TRP A 131 17.22 6.28 -3.44
CA TRP A 131 17.49 6.73 -2.08
C TRP A 131 18.96 7.04 -1.80
N ALA A 132 19.87 6.51 -2.62
CA ALA A 132 21.29 6.83 -2.63
C ALA A 132 21.64 8.04 -3.52
N GLY A 133 20.65 8.66 -4.19
CA GLY A 133 20.87 9.79 -5.09
C GLY A 133 21.44 9.40 -6.46
N LYS A 134 21.38 8.12 -6.83
CA LYS A 134 21.78 7.66 -8.16
C LYS A 134 20.66 7.89 -9.18
N PRO A 135 21.00 8.12 -10.46
CA PRO A 135 20.01 8.21 -11.53
C PRO A 135 19.16 6.95 -11.62
N LEU A 136 17.87 7.12 -11.91
CA LEU A 136 16.99 6.01 -12.25
C LEU A 136 17.19 5.64 -13.73
N LYS A 137 17.23 4.35 -14.02
CA LYS A 137 17.24 3.79 -15.37
C LYS A 137 16.17 2.72 -15.45
N ASP A 138 15.52 2.59 -16.60
CA ASP A 138 14.61 1.49 -16.93
C ASP A 138 13.59 1.20 -15.81
N VAL A 139 12.83 2.23 -15.46
CA VAL A 139 11.85 2.17 -14.37
C VAL A 139 10.56 1.55 -14.88
N ASP A 140 10.11 0.48 -14.23
CA ASP A 140 8.78 -0.12 -14.45
C ASP A 140 7.67 0.93 -14.29
N ASP A 141 6.73 0.98 -15.23
CA ASP A 141 5.59 1.92 -15.23
C ASP A 141 4.66 1.75 -14.00
N SER A 142 4.73 0.59 -13.35
CA SER A 142 4.03 0.27 -12.10
C SER A 142 4.64 1.00 -10.89
N LEU A 143 5.90 1.46 -10.99
CA LEU A 143 6.59 2.20 -9.93
C LEU A 143 6.28 3.70 -10.01
N LYS A 144 5.43 4.16 -9.09
CA LYS A 144 4.95 5.55 -9.03
C LYS A 144 5.54 6.28 -7.83
N LYS A 145 6.00 7.51 -8.05
CA LYS A 145 6.29 8.45 -6.95
C LYS A 145 4.97 8.91 -6.35
N ILE A 146 4.88 8.91 -5.02
CA ILE A 146 3.67 9.36 -4.33
C ILE A 146 3.99 10.32 -3.20
N ASP A 147 3.08 11.27 -2.99
CA ASP A 147 3.02 12.05 -1.75
C ASP A 147 2.25 11.24 -0.72
N LEU A 148 2.98 10.69 0.25
CA LEU A 148 2.40 9.85 1.28
C LEU A 148 1.83 10.72 2.39
N ASN A 149 0.53 10.55 2.64
CA ASN A 149 -0.11 11.03 3.86
C ASN A 149 -0.60 9.82 4.64
N PHE A 150 -0.12 9.67 5.87
CA PHE A 150 -0.76 8.77 6.82
C PHE A 150 -2.15 9.33 7.15
N CYS A 151 -3.09 8.43 7.42
CA CYS A 151 -4.39 8.84 7.92
C CYS A 151 -4.24 9.66 9.22
N LYS A 152 -5.21 10.53 9.50
CA LYS A 152 -5.23 11.40 10.67
C LYS A 152 -6.53 11.22 11.43
#